data_AF-A0A9L0RW44-F1
#
_entry.id   AF-A0A9L0RW44-F1
#
_cell.length_a   1.000
_cell.length_b   1.000
_cell.length_c   1.000
_cell.angle_alpha   90.00
_cell.angle_beta   90.00
_cell.angle_gamma   90.00
#
_symmetry.space_group_name_H-M   'P 1'
#
loop_
_entity.id
_entity.type
_entity.pdbx_description
1 polymer ?
#
loop_
_entity_poly.entity_id
_entity_poly.type
_entity_poly.pdbx_seq_one_letter_code
_entity_poly.pdbx_strand_id
1 'polypeptide(L)'
;MSSWTRWHGPATARLWGFCWLVMGFWRSALACPTSCKCSASRIWCSDPSPGIMAFPRLEANSADLENITEIYIANQKRLEIINEDDVEAYVGLKNLTIVDSGLKFVAHKAFLKNTNLQHINFTRNKLTSLSRKHFRHLDLSELILVGNPFTCSCDIMWIKTLQETKSSPETQDLYCLNESSKNIPLANLQIPNCGLPSANLAAPNLTVEEGKSVTLSCSVAGDPVPNLYWDVGNLVSKHMNETSHTQGSLRITNISSDDSGKQISCVAENLVGEDQDSVNLTVHCTNPNYPDVIYEDYGTAANDIGDTTNRSNNIPSTDVADNTGREHLSVYAVVVIASVVGFCLLVMLFLLKLARHSKFGMKGFVLFHKIPLDG
;
A
#
# COMPACT_ATOMS: atom_id res chain seq x y z
N MET A 1 57.40 16.78 -65.85
CA MET A 1 57.22 18.17 -66.31
C MET A 1 55.73 18.33 -66.53
N SER A 2 54.95 19.26 -65.99
CA SER A 2 55.07 20.65 -65.50
C SER A 2 53.66 20.94 -64.96
N SER A 3 53.32 21.84 -64.03
CA SER A 3 53.95 22.95 -63.34
C SER A 3 52.95 23.32 -62.22
N TRP A 4 53.45 23.66 -61.05
CA TRP A 4 52.68 24.30 -59.98
C TRP A 4 52.65 25.82 -60.19
N THR A 5 51.51 26.47 -59.94
CA THR A 5 51.36 27.82 -59.37
C THR A 5 49.88 28.15 -59.15
N ARG A 6 49.39 28.94 -58.18
CA ARG A 6 49.78 29.31 -56.79
C ARG A 6 48.61 30.17 -56.26
N TRP A 7 47.98 29.75 -55.15
CA TRP A 7 47.39 30.50 -54.02
C TRP A 7 46.41 31.68 -54.19
N HIS A 8 45.29 31.63 -53.43
CA HIS A 8 45.00 32.45 -52.23
C HIS A 8 43.79 31.83 -51.46
N GLY A 9 43.90 31.60 -50.14
CA GLY A 9 42.81 31.16 -49.25
C GLY A 9 42.04 32.36 -48.62
N PRO A 10 41.31 32.22 -47.47
CA PRO A 10 40.92 31.02 -46.71
C PRO A 10 39.42 31.02 -46.23
N ALA A 11 39.09 30.00 -45.43
CA ALA A 11 38.07 29.98 -44.37
C ALA A 11 36.60 29.67 -44.69
N THR A 12 36.24 28.39 -44.64
CA THR A 12 34.92 27.93 -44.13
C THR A 12 35.02 26.55 -43.46
N ALA A 13 35.92 26.42 -42.48
CA ALA A 13 35.77 25.38 -41.46
C ALA A 13 34.69 25.84 -40.47
N ARG A 14 33.46 25.35 -40.62
CA ARG A 14 32.39 25.22 -39.58
C ARG A 14 31.02 25.14 -40.27
N LEU A 15 30.72 24.01 -40.90
CA LEU A 15 29.33 23.70 -41.29
C LEU A 15 29.00 22.21 -41.25
N TRP A 16 29.81 21.40 -40.58
CA TRP A 16 29.53 19.98 -40.31
C TRP A 16 29.45 19.74 -38.79
N GLY A 17 28.59 20.52 -38.12
CA GLY A 17 28.34 20.39 -36.68
C GLY A 17 26.92 20.79 -36.27
N PHE A 18 26.02 20.96 -37.23
CA PHE A 18 24.65 21.45 -37.01
C PHE A 18 23.57 20.50 -37.55
N CYS A 19 23.90 19.21 -37.70
CA CYS A 19 22.92 18.16 -38.02
C CYS A 19 22.77 17.11 -36.90
N TRP A 20 23.50 17.25 -35.79
CA TRP A 20 23.38 16.36 -34.62
C TRP A 20 22.65 17.00 -33.42
N LEU A 21 22.33 18.29 -33.50
CA LEU A 21 21.63 19.02 -32.42
C LEU A 21 20.10 19.14 -32.62
N VAL A 22 19.53 18.52 -33.66
CA VAL A 22 18.07 18.38 -33.84
C VAL A 22 17.60 16.92 -33.65
N MET A 23 18.52 15.98 -33.40
CA MET A 23 18.20 14.58 -33.03
C MET A 23 18.40 14.31 -31.52
N GLY A 24 18.38 15.36 -30.69
CA GLY A 24 18.72 15.33 -29.27
C GLY A 24 17.53 15.39 -28.29
N PHE A 25 16.31 15.05 -28.73
CA PHE A 25 15.15 14.90 -27.84
C PHE A 25 14.29 13.69 -28.24
N TRP A 26 14.92 12.57 -28.57
CA TRP A 26 14.27 11.29 -28.27
C TRP A 26 14.58 10.96 -26.81
N ARG A 27 13.75 11.53 -25.93
CA ARG A 27 13.50 10.88 -24.64
C ARG A 27 13.16 9.43 -24.97
N SER A 28 13.84 8.49 -24.33
CA SER A 28 13.50 7.07 -24.37
C SER A 28 12.01 6.93 -24.08
N ALA A 29 11.20 6.85 -25.13
CA ALA A 29 9.80 6.54 -24.99
C ALA A 29 9.78 5.12 -24.42
N LEU A 30 9.05 4.91 -23.32
CA LEU A 30 8.69 3.57 -22.89
C LEU A 30 8.28 2.79 -24.14
N ALA A 31 8.96 1.69 -24.44
CA ALA A 31 8.56 0.83 -25.54
C ALA A 31 7.24 0.16 -25.13
N CYS A 32 6.15 0.85 -25.47
CA CYS A 32 4.79 0.45 -25.15
C CYS A 32 4.38 -0.71 -26.07
N PRO A 33 3.73 -1.77 -25.55
CA PRO A 33 3.22 -2.85 -26.38
C PRO A 33 2.32 -2.33 -27.50
N THR A 34 2.44 -2.90 -28.69
CA THR A 34 1.76 -2.42 -29.92
C THR A 34 0.23 -2.38 -29.83
N SER A 35 -0.37 -3.19 -28.95
CA SER A 35 -1.83 -3.24 -28.72
C SER A 35 -2.29 -2.43 -27.51
N CYS A 36 -1.40 -1.59 -26.96
CA CYS A 36 -1.64 -0.81 -25.77
C CYS A 36 -1.25 0.65 -25.99
N LYS A 37 -1.78 1.52 -25.13
CA LYS A 37 -1.41 2.92 -24.99
C LYS A 37 -0.82 3.11 -23.61
N CYS A 38 0.33 3.76 -23.53
CA CYS A 38 1.04 3.94 -22.27
C CYS A 38 1.25 5.43 -21.99
N SER A 39 1.13 5.80 -20.71
CA SER A 39 1.53 7.10 -20.17
C SER A 39 2.63 6.91 -19.13
N ALA A 40 3.02 7.98 -18.44
CA ALA A 40 4.00 7.91 -17.36
C ALA A 40 3.56 7.08 -16.15
N SER A 41 2.25 6.87 -15.95
CA SER A 41 1.71 6.16 -14.79
C SER A 41 0.63 5.13 -15.10
N ARG A 42 0.28 4.95 -16.38
CA ARG A 42 -0.86 4.12 -16.81
C ARG A 42 -0.53 3.29 -18.03
N ILE A 43 -0.94 2.03 -18.02
CA ILE A 43 -0.98 1.15 -19.19
C ILE A 43 -2.45 0.87 -19.53
N TRP A 44 -2.83 1.06 -20.79
CA TRP A 44 -4.21 0.91 -21.26
C TRP A 44 -4.29 0.05 -22.51
N CYS A 45 -4.94 -1.11 -22.42
CA CYS A 45 -5.08 -2.08 -23.52
C CYS A 45 -6.57 -2.42 -23.72
N SER A 46 -7.27 -1.70 -24.59
CA SER A 46 -8.73 -1.86 -24.82
C SER A 46 -9.12 -2.36 -26.20
N ASP A 47 -8.20 -2.30 -27.16
CA ASP A 47 -8.49 -2.58 -28.57
C ASP A 47 -8.53 -4.10 -28.78
N PRO A 48 -9.66 -4.67 -29.25
CA PRO A 48 -9.87 -6.12 -29.29
C PRO A 48 -9.15 -6.80 -30.46
N SER A 49 -8.67 -6.04 -31.46
CA SER A 49 -7.99 -6.55 -32.64
C SER A 49 -6.68 -5.78 -32.87
N PRO A 50 -5.51 -6.45 -32.91
CA PRO A 50 -5.34 -7.89 -32.73
C PRO A 50 -5.58 -8.36 -31.28
N GLY A 51 -5.57 -7.43 -30.31
CA GLY A 51 -5.62 -7.74 -28.88
C GLY A 51 -4.36 -8.44 -28.37
N ILE A 52 -4.21 -8.54 -27.05
CA ILE A 52 -3.07 -9.16 -26.38
C ILE A 52 -3.34 -10.62 -26.00
N MET A 53 -2.28 -11.44 -26.03
CA MET A 53 -2.31 -12.84 -25.56
C MET A 53 -1.57 -13.03 -24.23
N ALA A 54 -0.74 -12.05 -23.85
CA ALA A 54 0.07 -12.04 -22.64
C ALA A 54 -0.03 -10.68 -21.97
N PHE A 55 0.30 -10.63 -20.68
CA PHE A 55 0.25 -9.41 -19.88
C PHE A 55 1.19 -8.33 -20.48
N PRO A 56 0.78 -7.05 -20.55
CA PRO A 56 1.59 -6.00 -21.16
C PRO A 56 2.83 -5.72 -20.30
N ARG A 57 4.02 -6.02 -20.84
CA ARG A 57 5.32 -5.70 -20.23
C ARG A 57 5.95 -4.51 -20.94
N LEU A 58 6.41 -3.53 -20.17
CA LEU A 58 7.15 -2.38 -20.69
C LEU A 58 8.64 -2.72 -20.77
N GLU A 59 9.26 -2.50 -21.93
CA GLU A 59 10.72 -2.55 -22.04
C GLU A 59 11.27 -1.16 -21.65
N ALA A 60 11.61 -0.97 -20.37
CA ALA A 60 12.12 0.31 -19.84
C ALA A 60 13.00 0.12 -18.59
N ASN A 61 13.61 1.20 -18.12
CA ASN A 61 14.41 1.23 -16.88
C ASN A 61 13.51 1.04 -15.64
N SER A 62 14.07 0.51 -14.54
CA SER A 62 13.31 0.19 -13.31
C SER A 62 12.51 1.38 -12.75
N ALA A 63 13.07 2.59 -12.80
CA ALA A 63 12.42 3.81 -12.30
C ALA A 63 11.13 4.18 -13.06
N ASP A 64 10.99 3.81 -14.33
CA ASP A 64 9.78 4.07 -15.10
C ASP A 64 8.66 3.07 -14.76
N LEU A 65 9.02 1.85 -14.37
CA LEU A 65 8.09 0.78 -13.98
C LEU A 65 7.51 1.02 -12.59
N GLU A 66 8.30 1.60 -11.68
CA GLU A 66 7.85 2.03 -10.34
C GLU A 66 6.77 3.13 -10.39
N ASN A 67 6.77 3.95 -11.44
CA ASN A 67 5.81 5.04 -11.61
C ASN A 67 4.44 4.59 -12.11
N ILE A 68 4.32 3.35 -12.63
CA ILE A 68 3.04 2.82 -13.11
C ILE A 68 2.15 2.47 -11.91
N THR A 69 1.08 3.25 -11.74
CA THR A 69 0.10 3.08 -10.66
C THR A 69 -1.20 2.42 -11.13
N GLU A 70 -1.47 2.40 -12.43
CA GLU A 70 -2.70 1.84 -13.00
C GLU A 70 -2.45 1.00 -14.25
N ILE A 71 -3.04 -0.19 -14.29
CA ILE A 71 -3.08 -1.04 -15.48
C ILE A 71 -4.55 -1.35 -15.77
N TYR A 72 -4.98 -1.00 -16.98
CA TYR A 72 -6.33 -1.21 -17.46
C TYR A 72 -6.32 -2.05 -18.74
N ILE A 73 -6.99 -3.20 -18.68
CA ILE A 73 -7.09 -4.18 -19.76
C ILE A 73 -8.58 -4.46 -19.98
N ALA A 74 -9.06 -4.27 -21.21
CA ALA A 74 -10.45 -4.52 -21.55
C ALA A 74 -10.59 -5.18 -22.92
N ASN A 75 -11.62 -6.02 -23.07
CA ASN A 75 -11.94 -6.69 -24.34
C ASN A 75 -10.82 -7.63 -24.87
N GLN A 76 -9.94 -8.12 -23.99
CA GLN A 76 -8.79 -8.95 -24.37
C GLN A 76 -9.11 -10.43 -24.20
N LYS A 77 -9.85 -10.99 -25.16
CA LYS A 77 -10.37 -12.37 -25.10
C LYS A 77 -9.29 -13.46 -25.07
N ARG A 78 -8.08 -13.15 -25.55
CA ARG A 78 -6.95 -14.10 -25.63
C ARG A 78 -6.02 -14.02 -24.41
N LEU A 79 -6.20 -13.03 -23.53
CA LEU A 79 -5.47 -12.97 -22.27
C LEU A 79 -6.14 -13.91 -21.26
N GLU A 80 -5.58 -15.10 -21.11
CA GLU A 80 -6.18 -16.14 -20.26
C GLU A 80 -5.52 -16.28 -18.88
N ILE A 81 -4.28 -15.83 -18.73
CA ILE A 81 -3.46 -16.11 -17.54
C ILE A 81 -2.70 -14.85 -17.12
N ILE A 82 -2.60 -14.62 -15.81
CA ILE A 82 -1.57 -13.77 -15.19
C ILE A 82 -0.56 -14.71 -14.53
N ASN A 83 0.69 -14.69 -15.00
CA ASN A 83 1.79 -15.47 -14.46
C ASN A 83 2.42 -14.80 -13.24
N GLU A 84 3.30 -15.50 -12.53
CA GLU A 84 3.95 -14.97 -11.31
C GLU A 84 4.74 -13.68 -11.59
N ASP A 85 5.46 -13.63 -12.72
CA ASP A 85 6.37 -12.51 -13.02
C ASP A 85 5.68 -11.37 -13.81
N ASP A 86 4.41 -11.53 -14.20
CA ASP A 86 3.75 -10.60 -15.13
C ASP A 86 3.54 -9.21 -14.51
N VAL A 87 3.27 -9.16 -13.21
CA VAL A 87 2.99 -7.92 -12.47
C VAL A 87 4.16 -7.51 -11.57
N GLU A 88 5.16 -8.39 -11.42
CA GLU A 88 6.24 -8.26 -10.44
C GLU A 88 6.98 -6.92 -10.53
N ALA A 89 7.26 -6.47 -11.75
CA ALA A 89 8.03 -5.25 -12.00
C ALA A 89 7.28 -3.95 -11.65
N TYR A 90 5.95 -3.99 -11.52
CA TYR A 90 5.11 -2.81 -11.27
C TYR A 90 4.86 -2.60 -9.77
N VAL A 91 5.92 -2.43 -8.99
CA VAL A 91 5.84 -2.34 -7.50
C VAL A 91 4.99 -1.17 -6.99
N GLY A 92 4.86 -0.09 -7.78
CA GLY A 92 4.02 1.07 -7.48
C GLY A 92 2.54 0.92 -7.86
N LEU A 93 2.15 -0.24 -8.41
CA LEU A 93 0.79 -0.48 -8.90
C LEU A 93 -0.24 -0.40 -7.76
N LYS A 94 -1.29 0.38 -7.98
CA LYS A 94 -2.41 0.59 -7.04
C LYS A 94 -3.72 0.04 -7.57
N ASN A 95 -3.93 0.13 -8.88
CA ASN A 95 -5.20 -0.22 -9.53
C ASN A 95 -4.95 -1.19 -10.69
N LEU A 96 -5.53 -2.39 -10.61
CA LEU A 96 -5.49 -3.38 -11.67
C LEU A 96 -6.92 -3.71 -12.13
N THR A 97 -7.23 -3.33 -13.37
CA THR A 97 -8.52 -3.62 -13.99
C THR A 97 -8.32 -4.52 -15.20
N ILE A 98 -8.93 -5.70 -15.18
CA ILE A 98 -9.01 -6.61 -16.34
C ILE A 98 -10.48 -6.97 -16.51
N VAL A 99 -11.16 -6.39 -17.51
CA VAL A 99 -12.61 -6.56 -17.69
C VAL A 99 -12.97 -7.07 -19.07
N ASP A 100 -14.10 -7.76 -19.20
CA ASP A 100 -14.61 -8.23 -20.51
C ASP A 100 -13.57 -9.06 -21.29
N SER A 101 -12.74 -9.81 -20.58
CA SER A 101 -11.54 -10.45 -21.13
C SER A 101 -11.57 -11.97 -20.91
N GLY A 102 -10.50 -12.65 -21.34
CA GLY A 102 -10.40 -14.10 -21.32
C GLY A 102 -9.87 -14.71 -20.02
N LEU A 103 -9.66 -13.93 -18.95
CA LEU A 103 -8.85 -14.34 -17.81
C LEU A 103 -9.48 -15.55 -17.09
N LYS A 104 -8.75 -16.68 -17.07
CA LYS A 104 -9.14 -17.94 -16.44
C LYS A 104 -8.36 -18.22 -15.17
N PHE A 105 -7.09 -17.81 -15.12
CA PHE A 105 -6.18 -18.16 -14.04
C PHE A 105 -5.30 -16.99 -13.62
N VAL A 106 -5.10 -16.86 -12.32
CA VAL A 106 -4.11 -15.95 -11.72
C VAL A 106 -3.15 -16.82 -10.93
N ALA A 107 -1.85 -16.68 -11.18
CA ALA A 107 -0.83 -17.46 -10.49
C ALA A 107 -0.73 -17.07 -9.00
N HIS A 108 -0.40 -18.04 -8.16
CA HIS A 108 -0.43 -17.94 -6.70
C HIS A 108 0.34 -16.72 -6.14
N LYS A 109 1.47 -16.38 -6.75
CA LYS A 109 2.36 -15.28 -6.33
C LYS A 109 2.33 -14.05 -7.24
N ALA A 110 1.36 -13.96 -8.14
CA ALA A 110 1.30 -12.89 -9.14
C ALA A 110 1.37 -11.47 -8.56
N PHE A 111 0.89 -11.26 -7.33
CA PHE A 111 0.83 -9.93 -6.69
C PHE A 111 1.82 -9.75 -5.53
N LEU A 112 2.78 -10.66 -5.35
CA LEU A 112 3.64 -10.69 -4.16
C LEU A 112 4.47 -9.40 -3.97
N LYS A 113 4.88 -8.74 -5.07
CA LYS A 113 5.66 -7.49 -5.03
C LYS A 113 4.81 -6.22 -5.05
N ASN A 114 3.51 -6.33 -5.31
CA ASN A 114 2.63 -5.18 -5.52
C ASN A 114 1.91 -4.82 -4.22
N THR A 115 2.65 -4.52 -3.15
CA THR A 115 2.10 -4.27 -1.80
C THR A 115 1.21 -3.02 -1.72
N ASN A 116 1.31 -2.13 -2.71
CA ASN A 116 0.49 -0.91 -2.82
C ASN A 116 -0.86 -1.14 -3.53
N LEU A 117 -1.13 -2.35 -4.00
CA LEU A 117 -2.32 -2.68 -4.76
C LEU A 117 -3.55 -2.59 -3.84
N GLN A 118 -4.52 -1.76 -4.22
CA GLN A 118 -5.70 -1.45 -3.42
C GLN A 118 -7.01 -1.81 -4.12
N HIS A 119 -7.05 -1.69 -5.45
CA HIS A 119 -8.26 -1.92 -6.25
C HIS A 119 -7.98 -2.95 -7.33
N ILE A 120 -8.75 -4.05 -7.31
CA ILE A 120 -8.72 -5.08 -8.33
C ILE A 120 -10.11 -5.28 -8.89
N ASN A 121 -10.23 -5.21 -10.21
CA ASN A 121 -11.48 -5.46 -10.91
C ASN A 121 -11.29 -6.53 -12.00
N PHE A 122 -11.88 -7.70 -11.79
CA PHE A 122 -11.89 -8.83 -12.71
C PHE A 122 -13.30 -9.12 -13.27
N THR A 123 -14.12 -8.08 -13.42
CA THR A 123 -15.50 -8.21 -13.93
C THR A 123 -15.57 -8.86 -15.31
N ARG A 124 -16.53 -9.78 -15.49
CA ARG A 124 -16.84 -10.45 -16.78
C ARG A 124 -15.62 -11.12 -17.43
N ASN A 125 -14.89 -11.91 -16.66
CA ASN A 125 -13.84 -12.80 -17.15
C ASN A 125 -14.30 -14.27 -17.16
N LYS A 126 -13.36 -15.21 -17.06
CA LYS A 126 -13.55 -16.66 -17.13
C LYS A 126 -12.97 -17.37 -15.91
N LEU A 127 -12.84 -16.66 -14.78
CA LEU A 127 -12.38 -17.23 -13.52
C LEU A 127 -13.39 -18.27 -13.01
N THR A 128 -12.94 -19.51 -12.84
CA THR A 128 -13.75 -20.58 -12.22
C THR A 128 -13.47 -20.72 -10.74
N SER A 129 -12.30 -20.28 -10.29
CA SER A 129 -11.90 -20.21 -8.89
C SER A 129 -10.89 -19.08 -8.72
N LEU A 130 -10.76 -18.57 -7.50
CA LEU A 130 -9.77 -17.57 -7.13
C LEU A 130 -9.42 -17.81 -5.66
N SER A 131 -8.14 -18.01 -5.35
CA SER A 131 -7.72 -18.27 -3.97
C SER A 131 -7.57 -16.97 -3.17
N ARG A 132 -7.97 -16.98 -1.88
CA ARG A 132 -7.69 -15.88 -0.93
C ARG A 132 -6.21 -15.56 -0.82
N LYS A 133 -5.34 -16.57 -0.99
CA LYS A 133 -3.90 -16.45 -0.75
C LYS A 133 -3.21 -15.43 -1.66
N HIS A 134 -3.77 -15.12 -2.83
CA HIS A 134 -3.24 -14.08 -3.73
C HIS A 134 -3.21 -12.69 -3.09
N PHE A 135 -4.07 -12.46 -2.10
CA PHE A 135 -4.36 -11.13 -1.55
C PHE A 135 -4.03 -11.03 -0.06
N ARG A 136 -3.49 -12.08 0.56
CA ARG A 136 -3.31 -12.14 2.03
C ARG A 136 -2.41 -11.01 2.56
N HIS A 137 -1.42 -10.61 1.77
CA HIS A 137 -0.49 -9.53 2.09
C HIS A 137 -0.95 -8.15 1.58
N LEU A 138 -2.17 -8.04 1.06
CA LEU A 138 -2.71 -6.82 0.45
C LEU A 138 -3.88 -6.27 1.25
N ASP A 139 -3.82 -4.99 1.56
CA ASP A 139 -4.92 -4.25 2.19
C ASP A 139 -5.90 -3.73 1.11
N LEU A 140 -6.56 -4.66 0.41
CA LEU A 140 -7.45 -4.31 -0.68
C LEU A 140 -8.68 -3.52 -0.20
N SER A 141 -8.80 -2.29 -0.69
CA SER A 141 -9.99 -1.47 -0.53
C SER A 141 -11.17 -2.09 -1.30
N GLU A 142 -10.91 -2.56 -2.52
CA GLU A 142 -11.96 -3.09 -3.40
C GLU A 142 -11.48 -4.29 -4.23
N LEU A 143 -12.34 -5.31 -4.32
CA LEU A 143 -12.16 -6.48 -5.16
C LEU A 143 -13.48 -6.79 -5.87
N ILE A 144 -13.55 -6.58 -7.19
CA ILE A 144 -14.77 -6.76 -8.00
C ILE A 144 -14.65 -8.01 -8.86
N LEU A 145 -15.60 -8.94 -8.72
CA LEU A 145 -15.55 -10.27 -9.35
C LEU A 145 -16.82 -10.62 -10.16
N VAL A 146 -17.72 -9.65 -10.36
CA VAL A 146 -19.03 -9.85 -11.00
C VAL A 146 -18.92 -10.49 -12.39
N GLY A 147 -19.80 -11.44 -12.70
CA GLY A 147 -19.89 -12.04 -14.04
C GLY A 147 -18.80 -13.07 -14.37
N ASN A 148 -18.12 -13.63 -13.37
CA ASN A 148 -17.23 -14.76 -13.53
C ASN A 148 -17.95 -16.10 -13.31
N PRO A 149 -17.64 -17.15 -14.09
CA PRO A 149 -18.26 -18.46 -14.00
C PRO A 149 -17.65 -19.32 -12.88
N PHE A 150 -17.74 -18.87 -11.62
CA PHE A 150 -17.18 -19.60 -10.49
C PHE A 150 -17.79 -21.00 -10.34
N THR A 151 -17.01 -22.01 -9.99
CA THR A 151 -17.49 -23.36 -9.68
C THR A 151 -17.88 -23.43 -8.20
N CYS A 152 -19.11 -23.85 -7.90
CA CYS A 152 -19.58 -23.99 -6.53
C CYS A 152 -18.73 -25.03 -5.78
N SER A 153 -17.89 -24.56 -4.86
CA SER A 153 -16.92 -25.37 -4.13
C SER A 153 -16.47 -24.65 -2.86
N CYS A 154 -15.73 -25.33 -1.99
CA CYS A 154 -15.17 -24.70 -0.80
C CYS A 154 -14.11 -23.63 -1.14
N ASP A 155 -13.43 -23.75 -2.30
CA ASP A 155 -12.36 -22.83 -2.73
C ASP A 155 -12.79 -21.38 -2.89
N ILE A 156 -14.09 -21.13 -3.12
CA ILE A 156 -14.67 -19.80 -3.26
C ILE A 156 -15.44 -19.35 -2.01
N MET A 157 -15.45 -20.14 -0.94
CA MET A 157 -16.22 -19.82 0.27
C MET A 157 -15.69 -18.55 0.94
N TRP A 158 -14.39 -18.28 0.87
CA TRP A 158 -13.82 -17.02 1.36
C TRP A 158 -14.39 -15.78 0.64
N ILE A 159 -14.81 -15.91 -0.62
CA ILE A 159 -15.45 -14.82 -1.38
C ILE A 159 -16.81 -14.53 -0.76
N LYS A 160 -17.59 -15.56 -0.41
CA LYS A 160 -18.85 -15.41 0.32
C LYS A 160 -18.60 -14.72 1.68
N THR A 161 -17.65 -15.19 2.46
CA THR A 161 -17.30 -14.59 3.75
C THR A 161 -16.84 -13.14 3.61
N LEU A 162 -16.10 -12.80 2.55
CA LEU A 162 -15.70 -11.42 2.25
C LEU A 162 -16.91 -10.51 1.97
N GLN A 163 -17.95 -11.03 1.31
CA GLN A 163 -19.18 -10.27 1.07
C GLN A 163 -19.96 -10.03 2.37
N GLU A 164 -20.02 -11.02 3.24
CA GLU A 164 -20.76 -10.94 4.51
C GLU A 164 -20.10 -10.00 5.53
N THR A 165 -18.77 -9.87 5.46
CA THR A 165 -17.98 -9.02 6.37
C THR A 165 -17.90 -7.56 5.94
N LYS A 166 -18.06 -7.25 4.64
CA LYS A 166 -18.08 -5.87 4.15
C LYS A 166 -19.47 -5.23 4.31
N SER A 167 -19.59 -4.30 5.25
CA SER A 167 -20.79 -3.45 5.49
C SER A 167 -21.12 -2.44 4.37
N SER A 168 -20.71 -2.67 3.13
CA SER A 168 -20.88 -1.74 2.00
C SER A 168 -22.33 -1.72 1.49
N PRO A 169 -22.88 -0.56 1.09
CA PRO A 169 -24.22 -0.47 0.49
C PRO A 169 -24.33 -1.10 -0.91
N GLU A 170 -23.21 -1.39 -1.58
CA GLU A 170 -23.16 -2.08 -2.88
C GLU A 170 -22.57 -3.47 -2.71
N THR A 171 -23.41 -4.43 -2.31
CA THR A 171 -23.04 -5.85 -2.33
C THR A 171 -23.05 -6.36 -3.77
N GLN A 172 -21.98 -7.06 -4.16
CA GLN A 172 -21.90 -7.63 -5.50
C GLN A 172 -22.83 -8.85 -5.64
N ASP A 173 -23.62 -8.91 -6.70
CA ASP A 173 -24.41 -10.11 -7.01
C ASP A 173 -23.52 -11.19 -7.63
N LEU A 174 -22.94 -12.04 -6.77
CA LEU A 174 -22.06 -13.14 -7.18
C LEU A 174 -22.81 -14.48 -7.22
N TYR A 175 -22.49 -15.27 -8.24
CA TYR A 175 -23.07 -16.60 -8.46
C TYR A 175 -21.96 -17.62 -8.72
N CYS A 176 -22.25 -18.88 -8.42
CA CYS A 176 -21.45 -20.02 -8.83
C CYS A 176 -22.30 -21.03 -9.62
N LEU A 177 -21.63 -21.84 -10.43
CA LEU A 177 -22.19 -22.93 -11.22
C LEU A 177 -22.02 -24.24 -10.45
N ASN A 178 -23.13 -24.94 -10.22
CA ASN A 178 -23.09 -26.31 -9.71
C ASN A 178 -22.79 -27.31 -10.85
N GLU A 179 -22.72 -28.61 -10.51
CA GLU A 179 -22.47 -29.68 -11.49
C GLU A 179 -23.50 -29.73 -12.64
N SER A 180 -24.73 -29.26 -12.40
CA SER A 180 -25.79 -29.16 -13.41
C SER A 180 -25.76 -27.84 -14.21
N SER A 181 -24.68 -27.04 -14.10
CA SER A 181 -24.56 -25.70 -14.70
C SER A 181 -25.66 -24.71 -14.28
N LYS A 182 -26.26 -24.92 -13.11
CA LYS A 182 -27.24 -23.99 -12.52
C LYS A 182 -26.51 -22.93 -11.70
N ASN A 183 -26.91 -21.67 -11.88
CA ASN A 183 -26.44 -20.56 -11.07
C ASN A 183 -27.04 -20.64 -9.65
N ILE A 184 -26.17 -20.62 -8.65
CA ILE A 184 -26.50 -20.53 -7.22
C ILE A 184 -25.93 -19.20 -6.70
N PRO A 185 -26.74 -18.33 -6.08
CA PRO A 185 -26.22 -17.13 -5.42
C PRO A 185 -25.24 -17.51 -4.30
N LEU A 186 -24.08 -16.83 -4.21
CA LEU A 186 -23.06 -17.13 -3.20
C LEU A 186 -23.60 -16.99 -1.76
N ALA A 187 -24.49 -16.02 -1.50
CA ALA A 187 -25.15 -15.86 -0.20
C ALA A 187 -25.90 -17.13 0.26
N ASN A 188 -26.44 -17.91 -0.69
CA ASN A 188 -27.19 -19.14 -0.41
C ASN A 188 -26.33 -20.41 -0.53
N LEU A 189 -25.04 -20.27 -0.85
CA LEU A 189 -24.15 -21.42 -1.02
C LEU A 189 -23.89 -22.09 0.32
N GLN A 190 -24.10 -23.40 0.37
CA GLN A 190 -23.82 -24.25 1.53
C GLN A 190 -23.01 -25.45 1.03
N ILE A 191 -21.79 -25.58 1.54
CA ILE A 191 -20.90 -26.70 1.24
C ILE A 191 -20.66 -27.46 2.55
N PRO A 192 -20.98 -28.77 2.63
CA PRO A 192 -20.67 -29.56 3.83
C PRO A 192 -19.18 -29.50 4.15
N ASN A 193 -18.83 -29.54 5.44
CA ASN A 193 -17.42 -29.61 5.87
C ASN A 193 -16.59 -28.44 5.33
N CYS A 194 -17.19 -27.25 5.24
CA CYS A 194 -16.56 -26.05 4.70
C CYS A 194 -17.01 -24.82 5.49
N GLY A 195 -16.24 -24.46 6.51
CA GLY A 195 -16.52 -23.33 7.40
C GLY A 195 -15.26 -22.60 7.84
N LEU A 196 -15.47 -21.49 8.55
CA LEU A 196 -14.38 -20.77 9.21
C LEU A 196 -13.73 -21.63 10.29
N PRO A 197 -12.42 -21.46 10.52
CA PRO A 197 -11.74 -22.12 11.62
C PRO A 197 -12.10 -21.45 12.95
N SER A 198 -11.65 -22.05 14.05
CA SER A 198 -11.75 -21.51 15.40
C SER A 198 -10.40 -21.63 16.09
N ALA A 199 -9.95 -20.56 16.73
CA ALA A 199 -8.80 -20.53 17.62
C ALA A 199 -9.25 -20.47 19.08
N ASN A 200 -8.56 -21.21 19.96
CA ASN A 200 -8.81 -21.17 21.40
C ASN A 200 -7.48 -21.14 22.15
N LEU A 201 -7.19 -19.98 22.75
CA LEU A 201 -6.00 -19.72 23.52
C LEU A 201 -6.28 -19.98 25.01
N ALA A 202 -5.57 -20.94 25.60
CA ALA A 202 -5.70 -21.27 27.01
C ALA A 202 -4.92 -20.29 27.90
N ALA A 203 -5.30 -19.01 27.89
CA ALA A 203 -4.65 -17.96 28.69
C ALA A 203 -5.64 -16.85 29.10
N PRO A 204 -6.44 -17.05 30.17
CA PRO A 204 -7.48 -16.10 30.56
C PRO A 204 -6.94 -14.74 31.03
N ASN A 205 -5.72 -14.69 31.60
CA ASN A 205 -4.98 -13.47 31.96
C ASN A 205 -3.48 -13.78 31.90
N LEU A 206 -2.68 -12.93 31.26
CA LEU A 206 -1.23 -13.11 31.12
C LEU A 206 -0.47 -12.02 31.85
N THR A 207 -0.19 -12.26 33.13
CA THR A 207 0.62 -11.39 33.96
C THR A 207 1.88 -12.12 34.40
N VAL A 208 3.05 -11.56 34.12
CA VAL A 208 4.35 -12.21 34.38
C VAL A 208 5.31 -11.21 35.00
N GLU A 209 6.16 -11.65 35.93
CA GLU A 209 7.23 -10.78 36.43
C GLU A 209 8.39 -10.68 35.43
N GLU A 210 9.04 -9.52 35.39
CA GLU A 210 10.22 -9.29 34.56
C GLU A 210 11.31 -10.36 34.82
N GLY A 211 11.96 -10.81 33.75
CA GLY A 211 12.98 -11.86 33.77
C GLY A 211 12.45 -13.29 33.89
N LYS A 212 11.17 -13.49 34.21
CA LYS A 212 10.56 -14.84 34.20
C LYS A 212 10.24 -15.30 32.78
N SER A 213 9.76 -16.55 32.67
CA SER A 213 9.35 -17.19 31.42
C SER A 213 7.92 -17.69 31.52
N VAL A 214 7.20 -17.72 30.41
CA VAL A 214 5.82 -18.21 30.33
C VAL A 214 5.65 -19.15 29.13
N THR A 215 4.69 -20.06 29.21
CA THR A 215 4.30 -20.93 28.10
C THR A 215 2.80 -20.83 27.90
N LEU A 216 2.39 -20.42 26.70
CA LEU A 216 0.99 -20.36 26.28
C LEU A 216 0.67 -21.62 25.47
N SER A 217 -0.57 -22.09 25.60
CA SER A 217 -1.08 -23.23 24.83
C SER A 217 -2.29 -22.81 24.03
N CYS A 218 -2.36 -23.22 22.77
CA CYS A 218 -3.49 -22.96 21.90
C CYS A 218 -3.94 -24.22 21.18
N SER A 219 -5.24 -24.33 20.95
CA SER A 219 -5.85 -25.35 20.09
C SER A 219 -6.68 -24.70 18.99
N VAL A 220 -6.62 -25.26 17.78
CA VAL A 220 -7.39 -24.80 16.63
C VAL A 220 -8.27 -25.92 16.09
N ALA A 221 -9.45 -25.57 15.61
CA ALA A 221 -10.40 -26.52 15.02
C ALA A 221 -11.05 -25.91 13.79
N GLY A 222 -11.54 -26.75 12.88
CA GLY A 222 -12.21 -26.29 11.67
C GLY A 222 -12.20 -27.34 10.58
N ASP A 223 -13.10 -27.20 9.63
CA ASP A 223 -13.16 -28.02 8.43
C ASP A 223 -13.26 -27.09 7.21
N PRO A 224 -12.25 -27.04 6.32
CA PRO A 224 -11.00 -27.82 6.33
C PRO A 224 -10.10 -27.54 7.53
N VAL A 225 -9.26 -28.54 7.87
CA VAL A 225 -8.32 -28.47 9.00
C VAL A 225 -7.44 -27.22 8.87
N PRO A 226 -7.45 -26.32 9.88
CA PRO A 226 -6.67 -25.09 9.82
C PRO A 226 -5.19 -25.31 10.14
N ASN A 227 -4.38 -24.38 9.64
CA ASN A 227 -3.00 -24.19 10.09
C ASN A 227 -2.98 -23.30 11.33
N LEU A 228 -2.19 -23.69 12.33
CA LEU A 228 -1.93 -22.90 13.53
C LEU A 228 -0.62 -22.13 13.38
N TYR A 229 -0.66 -20.82 13.66
CA TYR A 229 0.52 -20.00 13.83
C TYR A 229 0.31 -18.96 14.94
N TRP A 230 1.41 -18.39 15.43
CA TRP A 230 1.40 -17.37 16.49
C TRP A 230 1.75 -16.02 15.89
N ASP A 231 0.92 -15.01 16.16
CA ASP A 231 1.26 -13.61 15.93
C ASP A 231 1.67 -12.99 17.28
N VAL A 232 2.95 -12.66 17.40
CA VAL A 232 3.55 -12.08 18.61
C VAL A 232 3.91 -10.60 18.43
N GLY A 233 3.52 -10.00 17.30
CA GLY A 233 3.88 -8.64 16.95
C GLY A 233 5.39 -8.39 17.00
N ASN A 234 5.79 -7.32 17.70
CA ASN A 234 7.18 -6.91 17.86
C ASN A 234 7.75 -7.20 19.25
N LEU A 235 7.44 -8.38 19.79
CA LEU A 235 7.98 -8.85 21.07
C LEU A 235 9.53 -8.84 21.06
N VAL A 236 10.15 -8.20 22.06
CA VAL A 236 11.61 -8.11 22.21
C VAL A 236 12.17 -9.38 22.85
N SER A 237 11.39 -10.00 23.73
CA SER A 237 11.80 -11.23 24.43
C SER A 237 11.96 -12.43 23.49
N LYS A 238 12.93 -13.28 23.82
CA LYS A 238 13.19 -14.51 23.07
C LYS A 238 12.01 -15.46 23.22
N HIS A 239 11.51 -15.95 22.10
CA HIS A 239 10.36 -16.84 22.05
C HIS A 239 10.62 -18.03 21.11
N MET A 240 9.98 -19.14 21.40
CA MET A 240 10.00 -20.36 20.61
C MET A 240 8.60 -20.95 20.55
N ASN A 241 8.16 -21.34 19.36
CA ASN A 241 6.89 -22.01 19.16
C ASN A 241 7.10 -23.48 18.82
N GLU A 242 6.20 -24.33 19.33
CA GLU A 242 6.11 -25.74 18.96
C GLU A 242 4.69 -25.99 18.50
N THR A 243 4.50 -26.32 17.23
CA THR A 243 3.20 -26.58 16.64
C THR A 243 3.09 -28.05 16.22
N SER A 244 1.99 -28.69 16.59
CA SER A 244 1.66 -30.06 16.26
C SER A 244 0.22 -30.10 15.73
N HIS A 245 0.07 -29.95 14.41
CA HIS A 245 -1.21 -29.93 13.71
C HIS A 245 -2.19 -28.88 14.30
N THR A 246 -3.15 -29.34 15.11
CA THR A 246 -4.24 -28.55 15.69
C THR A 246 -3.95 -28.04 17.10
N GLN A 247 -2.76 -28.31 17.64
CA GLN A 247 -2.33 -27.85 18.96
C GLN A 247 -0.95 -27.21 18.85
N GLY A 248 -0.67 -26.22 19.69
CA GLY A 248 0.66 -25.62 19.74
C GLY A 248 0.92 -24.90 21.05
N SER A 249 2.20 -24.71 21.33
CA SER A 249 2.67 -23.94 22.48
C SER A 249 3.61 -22.83 22.05
N LEU A 250 3.58 -21.72 22.79
CA LEU A 250 4.49 -20.59 22.63
C LEU A 250 5.19 -20.33 23.95
N ARG A 251 6.50 -20.55 23.99
CA ARG A 251 7.34 -20.30 25.15
C ARG A 251 8.10 -19.00 24.99
N ILE A 252 7.86 -18.05 25.89
CA ILE A 252 8.57 -16.76 25.95
C ILE A 252 9.49 -16.78 27.17
N THR A 253 10.75 -16.39 26.97
CA THR A 253 11.80 -16.50 27.98
C THR A 253 12.46 -15.17 28.27
N ASN A 254 12.82 -14.98 29.54
CA ASN A 254 13.47 -13.76 30.04
C ASN A 254 12.68 -12.51 29.63
N ILE A 255 11.42 -12.43 30.08
CA ILE A 255 10.46 -11.42 29.64
C ILE A 255 10.92 -10.02 30.05
N SER A 256 11.01 -9.10 29.08
CA SER A 256 11.33 -7.69 29.29
C SER A 256 10.10 -6.89 29.71
N SER A 257 10.28 -5.86 30.55
CA SER A 257 9.25 -4.87 30.83
C SER A 257 8.77 -4.10 29.58
N ASP A 258 9.59 -4.01 28.53
CA ASP A 258 9.23 -3.41 27.23
C ASP A 258 8.13 -4.19 26.47
N ASP A 259 7.89 -5.45 26.84
CA ASP A 259 6.86 -6.28 26.25
C ASP A 259 5.49 -6.12 26.94
N SER A 260 5.38 -5.28 27.97
CA SER A 260 4.12 -4.98 28.64
C SER A 260 3.15 -4.24 27.70
N GLY A 261 1.89 -4.67 27.68
CA GLY A 261 0.85 -4.15 26.80
C GLY A 261 0.86 -4.73 25.38
N LYS A 262 1.78 -5.64 25.05
CA LYS A 262 1.79 -6.33 23.75
C LYS A 262 0.68 -7.38 23.69
N GLN A 263 -0.02 -7.44 22.56
CA GLN A 263 -0.99 -8.49 22.28
C GLN A 263 -0.28 -9.69 21.65
N ILE A 264 -0.57 -10.88 22.16
CA ILE A 264 -0.12 -12.16 21.62
C ILE A 264 -1.36 -12.90 21.14
N SER A 265 -1.36 -13.31 19.88
CA SER A 265 -2.50 -13.94 19.23
C SER A 265 -2.15 -15.33 18.74
N CYS A 266 -3.02 -16.28 19.04
CA CYS A 266 -3.04 -17.56 18.37
C CYS A 266 -3.97 -17.48 17.18
N VAL A 267 -3.49 -17.84 15.99
CA VAL A 267 -4.22 -17.67 14.73
C VAL A 267 -4.46 -19.02 14.07
N ALA A 268 -5.72 -19.28 13.73
CA ALA A 268 -6.18 -20.45 12.99
C ALA A 268 -6.60 -20.03 11.58
N GLU A 269 -6.01 -20.63 10.56
CA GLU A 269 -6.29 -20.27 9.17
C GLU A 269 -6.58 -21.49 8.31
N ASN A 270 -7.69 -21.45 7.57
CA ASN A 270 -7.99 -22.40 6.50
C ASN A 270 -8.31 -21.67 5.18
N LEU A 271 -8.78 -22.41 4.17
CA LEU A 271 -9.06 -21.83 2.85
C LEU A 271 -10.32 -20.96 2.81
N VAL A 272 -11.19 -21.05 3.82
CA VAL A 272 -12.40 -20.24 3.97
C VAL A 272 -12.06 -18.90 4.63
N GLY A 273 -11.16 -18.88 5.60
CA GLY A 273 -10.76 -17.66 6.29
C GLY A 273 -9.86 -17.90 7.48
N GLU A 274 -9.93 -16.98 8.43
CA GLU A 274 -9.05 -16.92 9.60
C GLU A 274 -9.87 -16.58 10.84
N ASP A 275 -9.49 -17.14 11.97
CA ASP A 275 -9.97 -16.80 13.31
C ASP A 275 -8.77 -16.67 14.26
N GLN A 276 -8.88 -15.81 15.27
CA GLN A 276 -7.80 -15.59 16.23
C GLN A 276 -8.33 -15.40 17.65
N ASP A 277 -7.56 -15.90 18.61
CA ASP A 277 -7.77 -15.66 20.04
C ASP A 277 -6.51 -15.02 20.63
N SER A 278 -6.68 -13.99 21.45
CA SER A 278 -5.62 -13.02 21.79
C SER A 278 -5.57 -12.71 23.27
N VAL A 279 -4.36 -12.54 23.81
CA VAL A 279 -4.13 -12.14 25.21
C VAL A 279 -3.14 -10.97 25.27
N ASN A 280 -3.36 -10.04 26.21
CA ASN A 280 -2.43 -8.95 26.46
C ASN A 280 -1.42 -9.35 27.54
N LEU A 281 -0.13 -9.23 27.24
CA LEU A 281 0.96 -9.48 28.19
C LEU A 281 1.11 -8.29 29.14
N THR A 282 1.01 -8.53 30.44
CA THR A 282 1.29 -7.55 31.49
C THR A 282 2.55 -7.95 32.23
N VAL A 283 3.56 -7.07 32.26
CA VAL A 283 4.84 -7.35 32.92
C VAL A 283 4.97 -6.54 34.22
N HIS A 284 5.16 -7.23 35.35
CA HIS A 284 5.42 -6.57 36.63
C HIS A 284 6.93 -6.48 36.89
N CYS A 285 7.40 -5.26 37.14
CA CYS A 285 8.75 -5.01 37.63
C CYS A 285 8.72 -5.10 39.16
N THR A 286 9.31 -6.13 39.75
CA THR A 286 9.53 -6.15 41.20
C THR A 286 10.85 -5.43 41.46
N ASN A 287 10.81 -4.25 42.10
CA ASN A 287 12.02 -3.60 42.58
C ASN A 287 12.51 -4.40 43.80
N PRO A 288 13.66 -5.12 43.72
CA PRO A 288 14.15 -5.90 44.85
C PRO A 288 14.50 -5.03 46.07
N ASN A 289 14.63 -3.71 45.88
CA ASN A 289 14.99 -2.74 46.93
C ASN A 289 13.78 -2.08 47.61
N TYR A 290 12.53 -2.36 47.21
CA TYR A 290 11.34 -1.83 47.89
C TYR A 290 10.17 -2.82 47.79
N PRO A 291 10.04 -3.76 48.75
CA PRO A 291 8.82 -4.56 48.85
C PRO A 291 7.65 -3.64 49.20
N ASP A 292 6.50 -3.87 48.56
CA ASP A 292 5.26 -3.12 48.74
C ASP A 292 4.83 -3.18 50.23
N VAL A 293 5.15 -2.14 51.00
CA VAL A 293 4.73 -2.03 52.39
C VAL A 293 3.31 -1.48 52.38
N ILE A 294 2.35 -2.36 52.68
CA ILE A 294 0.97 -1.98 52.98
C ILE A 294 1.01 -1.09 54.23
N TYR A 295 0.82 0.22 54.07
CA TYR A 295 0.52 1.10 55.19
C TYR A 295 -0.93 0.85 55.61
N GLU A 296 -1.12 0.20 56.76
CA GLU A 296 -2.40 0.23 57.46
C GLU A 296 -2.69 1.67 57.89
N ASP A 297 -3.69 2.28 57.25
CA ASP A 297 -4.21 3.59 57.58
C ASP A 297 -4.96 3.51 58.92
N TYR A 298 -4.27 3.84 60.02
CA TYR A 298 -4.92 4.15 61.28
C TYR A 298 -5.57 5.53 61.16
N GLY A 299 -6.83 5.54 60.72
CA GLY A 299 -7.67 6.72 60.75
C GLY A 299 -7.83 7.24 62.18
N THR A 300 -7.16 8.35 62.50
CA THR A 300 -7.47 9.15 63.69
C THR A 300 -8.63 10.09 63.40
N ALA A 301 -9.67 9.94 64.22
CA ALA A 301 -10.92 10.66 64.20
C ALA A 301 -10.75 12.19 64.18
N ALA A 302 -11.57 12.83 63.36
CA ALA A 302 -11.82 14.26 63.40
C ALA A 302 -12.49 14.65 64.72
N ASN A 303 -11.86 15.59 65.44
CA ASN A 303 -12.55 16.46 66.38
C ASN A 303 -12.24 17.90 66.03
N ASP A 304 -13.27 18.70 66.21
CA ASP A 304 -13.60 19.90 65.48
C ASP A 304 -13.14 21.19 66.21
N ILE A 305 -13.25 22.31 65.48
CA ILE A 305 -13.41 23.69 65.96
C ILE A 305 -12.13 24.50 66.31
N GLY A 306 -11.90 25.54 65.48
CA GLY A 306 -11.86 26.90 66.02
C GLY A 306 -10.61 27.76 65.74
N ASP A 307 -10.62 28.41 64.57
CA ASP A 307 -10.52 29.87 64.44
C ASP A 307 -9.22 30.56 63.94
N THR A 308 -9.47 31.38 62.91
CA THR A 308 -8.85 32.63 62.42
C THR A 308 -7.33 32.92 62.44
N THR A 309 -6.75 33.11 61.24
CA THR A 309 -6.22 34.39 60.68
C THR A 309 -4.96 34.24 59.80
N ASN A 310 -5.05 34.87 58.62
CA ASN A 310 -4.00 35.58 57.88
C ASN A 310 -2.68 34.91 57.46
N ARG A 311 -2.62 34.65 56.14
CA ARG A 311 -1.77 35.36 55.17
C ARG A 311 -0.26 35.26 55.39
N SER A 312 0.39 34.39 54.61
CA SER A 312 1.49 34.76 53.70
C SER A 312 2.13 33.55 53.01
N ASN A 313 2.57 33.82 51.77
CA ASN A 313 3.59 33.12 50.98
C ASN A 313 3.13 32.06 49.97
N ASN A 314 2.92 32.58 48.76
CA ASN A 314 3.09 31.91 47.47
C ASN A 314 4.31 30.98 47.47
N ILE A 315 4.08 29.72 47.08
CA ILE A 315 5.13 28.80 46.63
C ILE A 315 5.13 28.84 45.10
N PRO A 316 6.29 28.96 44.42
CA PRO A 316 6.34 28.98 42.96
C PRO A 316 6.11 27.57 42.39
N SER A 317 5.29 27.49 41.35
CA SER A 317 5.21 26.34 40.45
C SER A 317 6.56 26.11 39.78
N THR A 318 7.13 24.92 39.93
CA THR A 318 8.24 24.45 39.10
C THR A 318 7.70 23.92 37.77
N ASP A 319 7.32 24.83 36.88
CA ASP A 319 7.26 24.54 35.45
C ASP A 319 8.65 24.76 34.87
N VAL A 320 9.46 23.70 34.82
CA VAL A 320 10.66 23.67 33.98
C VAL A 320 10.19 23.46 32.55
N ALA A 321 9.70 24.53 31.93
CA ALA A 321 9.57 24.64 30.49
C ALA A 321 10.96 24.94 29.92
N ASP A 322 11.56 23.91 29.32
CA ASP A 322 12.77 24.03 28.50
C ASP A 322 12.55 25.07 27.39
N ASN A 323 13.13 26.25 27.61
CA ASN A 323 13.02 27.42 26.74
C ASN A 323 14.30 27.59 25.89
N THR A 324 14.89 26.48 25.42
CA THR A 324 16.05 26.53 24.50
C THR A 324 15.76 26.07 23.07
N GLY A 325 14.48 25.91 22.70
CA GLY A 325 14.08 25.50 21.33
C GLY A 325 13.23 26.49 20.53
N ARG A 326 12.77 27.61 21.11
CA ARG A 326 11.74 28.46 20.48
C ARG A 326 12.26 29.72 19.78
N GLU A 327 13.50 30.13 20.02
CA GLU A 327 14.08 31.33 19.36
C GLU A 327 14.87 31.02 18.07
N HIS A 328 15.33 29.78 17.87
CA HIS A 328 16.04 29.41 16.64
C HIS A 328 15.10 29.07 15.46
N LEU A 329 13.88 28.60 15.74
CA LEU A 329 12.91 28.25 14.70
C LEU A 329 12.35 29.48 13.97
N SER A 330 12.15 30.59 14.69
CA SER A 330 11.67 31.86 14.12
C SER A 330 12.73 32.53 13.25
N VAL A 331 13.99 32.50 13.66
CA VAL A 331 15.11 33.08 12.89
C VAL A 331 15.34 32.31 11.59
N TYR A 332 15.33 30.97 11.63
CA TYR A 332 15.46 30.14 10.42
C TYR A 332 14.31 30.38 9.43
N ALA A 333 13.07 30.47 9.91
CA ALA A 333 11.92 30.75 9.05
C ALA A 333 12.04 32.12 8.36
N VAL A 334 12.48 33.15 9.09
CA VAL A 334 12.65 34.50 8.54
C VAL A 334 13.78 34.55 7.50
N VAL A 335 14.90 33.87 7.75
CA VAL A 335 16.02 33.80 6.79
C VAL A 335 15.63 33.05 5.51
N VAL A 336 14.91 31.93 5.64
CA VAL A 336 14.41 31.16 4.49
C VAL A 336 13.42 32.00 3.68
N ILE A 337 12.45 32.66 4.32
CA ILE A 337 11.50 33.53 3.62
C ILE A 337 12.22 34.69 2.91
N ALA A 338 13.16 35.36 3.58
CA ALA A 338 13.94 36.44 2.98
C ALA A 338 14.75 35.96 1.76
N SER A 339 15.35 34.77 1.84
CA SER A 339 16.11 34.17 0.73
C SER A 339 15.24 33.81 -0.47
N VAL A 340 14.03 33.28 -0.23
CA VAL A 340 13.06 32.97 -1.30
C VAL A 340 12.56 34.24 -1.97
N VAL A 341 12.22 35.27 -1.20
CA VAL A 341 11.77 36.57 -1.74
C VAL A 341 12.89 37.22 -2.56
N GLY A 342 14.13 37.18 -2.08
CA GLY A 342 15.30 37.68 -2.81
C GLY A 342 15.53 36.95 -4.13
N PHE A 343 15.42 35.62 -4.13
CA PHE A 343 15.54 34.82 -5.35
C PHE A 343 14.43 35.13 -6.36
N CYS A 344 13.18 35.25 -5.92
CA CYS A 344 12.06 35.62 -6.77
C CYS A 344 12.24 37.02 -7.40
N LEU A 345 12.76 38.00 -6.65
CA LEU A 345 13.06 39.33 -7.18
C LEU A 345 14.18 39.30 -8.22
N LEU A 346 15.22 38.49 -8.02
CA LEU A 346 16.29 38.32 -9.01
C LEU A 346 15.78 37.67 -10.30
N VAL A 347 14.93 36.65 -10.19
CA VAL A 347 14.29 36.02 -11.36
C VAL A 347 13.41 37.02 -12.11
N MET A 348 12.61 37.81 -11.40
CA MET A 348 11.78 38.85 -12.02
C MET A 348 12.61 39.92 -12.73
N LEU A 349 13.70 40.39 -12.12
CA LEU A 349 14.62 41.35 -12.75
C LEU A 349 15.31 40.75 -13.98
N PHE A 350 15.65 39.46 -13.94
CA PHE A 350 16.22 38.75 -15.07
C PHE A 350 15.21 38.61 -16.22
N LEU A 351 13.94 38.27 -15.92
CA LEU A 351 12.86 38.22 -16.91
C LEU A 351 12.58 39.60 -17.52
N LEU A 352 12.59 40.67 -16.72
CA LEU A 352 12.46 42.05 -17.21
C LEU A 352 13.64 42.45 -18.11
N LYS A 353 14.86 42.00 -17.79
CA LYS A 353 16.06 42.24 -18.61
C LYS A 353 16.00 41.49 -19.93
N LEU A 354 15.48 40.25 -19.94
CA LEU A 354 15.21 39.48 -21.16
C LEU A 354 14.11 40.14 -22.01
N ALA A 355 13.03 40.62 -21.38
CA ALA A 355 11.97 41.36 -22.07
C ALA A 355 12.50 42.65 -22.70
N ARG A 356 13.43 43.36 -22.05
CA ARG A 356 14.05 44.59 -22.59
C ARG A 356 14.95 44.35 -23.80
N HIS A 357 15.47 43.12 -23.96
CA HIS A 357 16.26 42.72 -25.14
C HIS A 357 15.44 42.03 -26.24
N SER A 358 14.16 41.75 -25.99
CA SER A 358 13.26 41.16 -26.99
C SER A 358 12.75 42.24 -27.96
N LYS A 359 13.42 42.39 -29.11
CA LYS A 359 12.84 43.06 -30.29
C LYS A 359 11.81 42.14 -30.95
N PHE A 360 10.65 41.96 -30.33
CA PHE A 360 9.46 41.44 -31.00
C PHE A 360 8.44 42.56 -31.13
N GLY A 361 8.41 43.18 -32.31
CA GLY A 361 7.36 44.11 -32.69
C GLY A 361 6.04 43.35 -32.86
N MET A 362 5.01 43.76 -32.13
CA MET A 362 3.63 43.36 -32.41
C MET A 362 3.21 43.90 -33.77
N LYS A 363 2.95 43.03 -34.74
CA LYS A 363 2.09 43.35 -35.89
C LYS A 363 0.71 42.78 -35.60
N GLY A 364 -0.27 43.68 -35.49
CA GLY A 364 -1.67 43.34 -35.25
C GLY A 364 -2.26 42.48 -36.37
N PHE A 365 -3.01 41.46 -35.98
CA PHE A 365 -3.89 40.72 -36.87
C PHE A 365 -5.19 41.52 -37.02
N VAL A 366 -5.42 42.03 -38.23
CA VAL A 366 -6.71 42.60 -38.66
C VAL A 366 -7.58 41.45 -39.17
N LEU A 367 -8.76 41.31 -38.57
CA LEU A 367 -9.82 40.40 -38.98
C LEU A 367 -10.58 41.05 -40.17
N PHE A 368 -10.53 40.46 -41.36
CA PHE A 368 -11.50 40.75 -42.42
C PHE A 368 -12.13 39.46 -42.95
N HIS A 369 -13.41 39.31 -42.63
CA HIS A 369 -14.35 38.46 -43.37
C HIS A 369 -14.43 38.95 -44.82
N LYS A 370 -14.32 38.04 -45.78
CA LYS A 370 -14.80 38.23 -47.15
C LYS A 370 -15.61 37.00 -47.56
N ILE A 371 -16.92 37.20 -47.62
CA ILE A 371 -17.90 36.36 -48.32
C ILE A 371 -17.80 36.72 -49.81
N PRO A 372 -17.76 35.76 -50.75
CA PRO A 372 -18.06 36.05 -52.15
C PRO A 372 -19.55 35.80 -52.43
N LEU A 373 -20.24 36.87 -52.83
CA LEU A 373 -21.39 36.80 -53.74
C LEU A 373 -20.82 36.94 -55.16
N ASP A 374 -21.19 36.03 -56.05
CA ASP A 374 -21.77 36.36 -57.36
C ASP A 374 -21.82 35.12 -58.27
N GLY A 375 -22.94 34.95 -58.98
CA GLY A 375 -23.09 34.08 -60.14
C GLY A 375 -24.37 33.27 -60.15
#